data_AF-A0A6G3UV35-F1
#
_entry.id   AF-A0A6G3UV35-F1
#
_cell.length_a   1.000
_cell.length_b   1.000
_cell.length_c   1.000
_cell.angle_alpha   90.00
_cell.angle_beta   90.00
_cell.angle_gamma   90.00
#
_symmetry.space_group_name_H-M   'P 1'
#
loop_
_entity.id
_entity.type
_entity.pdbx_description
1 polymer ?
#
loop_
_entity_poly.entity_id
_entity_poly.type
_entity_poly.pdbx_seq_one_letter_code
_entity_poly.pdbx_strand_id
1 'polypeptide(L)'
;AAAGCGGRPPVRTRALVHRTGMLLVRTPEGAALFDRRLVALVREVPGFGALVAGWLAEAPQEWAAVVGPSARRTVEGLGGAVAILAGSATPGNGTA
;
A
#
# COMPACT_ATOMS: atom_id res chain seq x y z
N ALA A 1 -6.30 8.39 -6.31
CA ALA A 1 -6.58 7.16 -5.53
C ALA A 1 -6.20 7.34 -4.07
N ALA A 2 -4.97 7.74 -3.75
CA ALA A 2 -4.48 7.89 -2.38
C ALA A 2 -5.19 8.99 -1.54
N ALA A 3 -5.28 10.24 -2.03
CA ALA A 3 -5.86 11.36 -1.26
C ALA A 3 -7.33 11.19 -0.82
N GLY A 4 -8.08 10.28 -1.46
CA GLY A 4 -9.49 10.00 -1.14
C GLY A 4 -9.72 8.60 -0.57
N CYS A 5 -8.67 7.89 -0.14
CA CYS A 5 -8.81 6.48 0.27
C CYS A 5 -9.60 6.31 1.58
N GLY A 6 -9.59 7.30 2.48
CA GLY A 6 -10.35 7.27 3.73
C GLY A 6 -11.87 7.43 3.55
N GLY A 7 -12.30 8.08 2.47
CA GLY A 7 -13.73 8.33 2.18
C GLY A 7 -14.32 7.40 1.11
N ARG A 8 -13.55 6.43 0.60
CA ARG A 8 -13.96 5.52 -0.48
C ARG A 8 -13.83 4.06 -0.03
N PRO A 9 -14.72 3.16 -0.48
CA PRO A 9 -14.57 1.74 -0.22
C PRO A 9 -13.17 1.23 -0.64
N PRO A 10 -12.45 0.51 0.24
CA PRO A 10 -11.10 -0.01 -0.03
C PRO A 10 -11.00 -0.80 -1.33
N VAL A 11 -12.04 -1.59 -1.66
CA VAL A 11 -12.13 -2.38 -2.90
C VAL A 11 -12.07 -1.49 -4.15
N ARG A 12 -12.72 -0.33 -4.12
CA ARG A 12 -12.71 0.59 -5.27
C ARG A 12 -11.36 1.28 -5.42
N THR A 13 -10.67 1.55 -4.32
CA THR A 13 -9.30 2.07 -4.34
C THR A 13 -8.34 1.01 -4.88
N ARG A 14 -8.45 -0.24 -4.42
CA ARG A 14 -7.69 -1.40 -4.92
C ARG A 14 -7.83 -1.57 -6.43
N ALA A 15 -9.06 -1.59 -6.93
CA ALA A 15 -9.35 -1.78 -8.35
C ALA A 15 -8.73 -0.68 -9.23
N LEU A 16 -8.76 0.57 -8.78
CA LEU A 16 -8.14 1.68 -9.52
C LEU A 16 -6.62 1.58 -9.54
N VAL A 17 -5.99 1.26 -8.42
CA VAL A 17 -4.54 1.08 -8.34
C VAL A 17 -4.08 -0.07 -9.22
N HIS A 18 -4.77 -1.21 -9.12
CA HIS A 18 -4.46 -2.41 -9.92
C HIS A 18 -4.65 -2.15 -11.42
N ARG A 19 -5.77 -1.53 -11.83
CA ARG A 19 -6.00 -1.17 -13.24
C ARG A 19 -4.92 -0.22 -13.77
N THR A 20 -4.59 0.84 -13.02
CA THR A 20 -3.54 1.78 -13.45
C THR A 20 -2.18 1.11 -13.55
N GLY A 21 -1.82 0.26 -12.59
CA GLY A 21 -0.58 -0.51 -12.64
C GLY A 21 -0.53 -1.43 -13.85
N MET A 22 -1.58 -2.21 -14.11
CA MET A 22 -1.69 -3.08 -15.28
C MET A 22 -1.52 -2.34 -16.62
N LEU A 23 -1.98 -1.08 -16.72
CA LEU A 23 -1.79 -0.28 -17.93
C LEU A 23 -0.35 0.19 -18.11
N LEU A 24 0.36 0.47 -17.01
CA LEU A 24 1.71 1.01 -17.01
C LEU A 24 2.78 -0.07 -17.14
N VAL A 25 2.58 -1.27 -16.57
CA VAL A 25 3.55 -2.38 -16.67
C VAL A 25 3.73 -2.95 -18.08
N ARG A 26 2.92 -2.49 -19.04
CA ARG A 26 3.11 -2.83 -20.46
C ARG A 26 4.43 -2.30 -21.03
N THR A 27 5.09 -1.37 -20.34
CA THR A 27 6.46 -0.96 -20.65
C THR A 27 7.33 -1.00 -19.39
N PRO A 28 8.65 -1.26 -19.52
CA PRO A 28 9.57 -1.20 -18.40
C PRO A 28 9.59 0.18 -17.71
N GLU A 29 9.53 1.25 -18.49
CA GLU A 29 9.51 2.63 -17.99
C GLU A 29 8.22 2.90 -17.20
N GLY A 30 7.10 2.39 -17.68
CA GLY A 30 5.80 2.52 -17.01
C GLY A 30 5.76 1.72 -15.70
N ALA A 31 6.32 0.51 -15.67
CA ALA A 31 6.48 -0.26 -14.44
C ALA A 31 7.33 0.50 -13.40
N ALA A 32 8.48 1.03 -13.82
CA ALA A 32 9.37 1.80 -12.94
C ALA A 32 8.71 3.10 -12.43
N LEU A 33 7.94 3.78 -13.29
CA LEU A 33 7.17 4.97 -12.91
C LEU A 33 6.09 4.61 -11.88
N PHE A 34 5.36 3.52 -12.10
CA PHE A 34 4.32 3.06 -11.20
C PHE A 34 4.90 2.72 -9.82
N ASP A 35 5.97 1.94 -9.76
CA ASP A 35 6.67 1.58 -8.53
C ASP A 35 7.11 2.80 -7.73
N ARG A 36 7.77 3.77 -8.40
CA ARG A 36 8.23 5.01 -7.76
C ARG A 36 7.07 5.82 -7.19
N ARG A 37 5.97 5.95 -7.94
CA ARG A 37 4.79 6.71 -7.51
C ARG A 37 4.03 6.01 -6.39
N LEU A 38 3.93 4.68 -6.44
CA LEU A 38 3.30 3.90 -5.38
C LEU A 38 4.05 4.08 -4.06
N VAL A 39 5.39 3.97 -4.08
CA VAL A 39 6.22 4.17 -2.90
C VAL A 39 6.10 5.59 -2.34
N ALA A 40 6.09 6.61 -3.21
CA ALA A 40 5.89 8.00 -2.77
C ALA A 40 4.55 8.18 -2.06
N LEU A 41 3.45 7.70 -2.65
CA LEU A 41 2.11 7.82 -2.08
C LEU A 41 1.94 7.05 -0.77
N VAL A 42 2.55 5.88 -0.63
CA VAL A 42 2.54 5.09 0.61
C VAL A 42 3.24 5.84 1.75
N ARG A 43 4.30 6.59 1.45
CA ARG A 43 5.02 7.43 2.42
C ARG A 43 4.24 8.70 2.78
N GLU A 44 3.60 9.33 1.80
CA GLU A 44 2.83 10.56 1.98
C GLU A 44 1.48 10.32 2.70
N VAL A 45 0.87 9.16 2.50
CA VAL A 45 -0.47 8.83 3.02
C VAL A 45 -0.43 7.50 3.77
N PRO A 46 -0.20 7.51 5.10
CA PRO A 46 -0.06 6.28 5.90
C PRO A 46 -1.26 5.32 5.79
N GLY A 47 -2.48 5.86 5.72
CA GLY A 47 -3.70 5.05 5.55
C GLY A 47 -3.77 4.34 4.19
N PHE A 48 -3.21 4.94 3.14
CA PHE A 48 -3.04 4.28 1.86
C PHE A 48 -1.94 3.21 1.93
N GLY A 49 -0.86 3.49 2.66
CA GLY A 49 0.19 2.52 2.97
C GLY A 49 -0.32 1.24 3.59
N ALA A 50 -1.15 1.35 4.63
CA ALA A 50 -1.77 0.18 5.29
C ALA A 50 -2.63 -0.64 4.32
N LEU A 51 -3.42 0.03 3.47
CA LEU A 51 -4.24 -0.64 2.46
C LEU A 51 -3.39 -1.41 1.44
N VAL A 52 -2.34 -0.79 0.90
CA VAL A 52 -1.46 -1.43 -0.08
C VAL A 52 -0.72 -2.61 0.55
N ALA A 53 -0.21 -2.47 1.77
CA ALA A 53 0.41 -3.58 2.49
C ALA A 53 -0.55 -4.76 2.68
N GLY A 54 -1.81 -4.49 3.04
CA GLY A 54 -2.86 -5.50 3.15
C GLY A 54 -3.13 -6.21 1.81
N TRP A 55 -3.22 -5.47 0.70
CA TRP A 55 -3.45 -6.09 -0.62
C TRP A 55 -2.28 -6.96 -1.08
N LEU A 56 -1.05 -6.51 -0.82
CA LEU A 56 0.16 -7.28 -1.13
C LEU A 56 0.23 -8.58 -0.32
N ALA A 57 -0.20 -8.56 0.94
CA ALA A 57 -0.26 -9.74 1.79
C ALA A 57 -1.38 -10.70 1.38
N GLU A 58 -2.56 -10.18 1.04
CA GLU A 58 -3.74 -10.98 0.68
C GLU A 58 -3.59 -11.71 -0.66
N ALA A 59 -2.98 -11.06 -1.66
CA ALA A 59 -2.84 -11.61 -3.01
C ALA A 59 -1.44 -11.40 -3.60
N PRO A 60 -0.39 -12.05 -3.05
CA PRO A 60 0.99 -11.76 -3.43
C PRO A 60 1.27 -11.89 -4.94
N GLN A 61 0.71 -12.93 -5.55
CA GLN A 61 0.93 -13.34 -6.93
C GLN A 61 0.22 -12.39 -7.91
N GLU A 62 -0.98 -11.91 -7.56
CA GLU A 62 -1.71 -10.90 -8.34
C GLU A 62 -0.89 -9.61 -8.44
N TRP A 63 -0.34 -9.16 -7.31
CA TRP A 63 0.42 -7.91 -7.25
C TRP A 63 1.85 -8.02 -7.75
N ALA A 64 2.44 -9.22 -7.80
CA ALA A 64 3.78 -9.43 -8.36
C ALA A 64 3.86 -9.12 -9.87
N ALA A 65 2.73 -9.21 -10.58
CA ALA A 65 2.65 -8.80 -12.00
C ALA A 65 2.61 -7.27 -12.18
N VAL A 66 2.34 -6.53 -11.10
CA VAL A 66 2.03 -5.09 -11.15
C VAL A 66 3.07 -4.23 -10.41
N VAL A 67 3.65 -4.78 -9.34
CA VAL A 67 4.58 -4.08 -8.43
C VAL A 67 5.91 -4.82 -8.40
N GLY A 68 6.99 -4.09 -8.65
CA GLY A 68 8.33 -4.66 -8.63
C GLY A 68 8.78 -5.11 -7.22
N PRO A 69 9.71 -6.08 -7.12
CA PRO A 69 10.16 -6.63 -5.83
C PRO A 69 10.70 -5.58 -4.85
N SER A 70 11.37 -4.54 -5.36
CA SER A 70 11.94 -3.46 -4.53
C SER A 70 10.87 -2.53 -3.95
N ALA A 71 9.84 -2.20 -4.73
CA ALA A 71 8.71 -1.42 -4.25
C ALA A 71 7.92 -2.21 -3.20
N ARG A 72 7.67 -3.50 -3.45
CA ARG A 72 7.02 -4.42 -2.51
C ARG A 72 7.71 -4.46 -1.15
N ARG A 73 9.03 -4.70 -1.12
CA ARG A 73 9.81 -4.70 0.13
C ARG A 73 9.73 -3.37 0.89
N THR A 74 9.68 -2.25 0.16
CA THR A 74 9.55 -0.92 0.79
C THR A 74 8.19 -0.75 1.45
N VAL A 75 7.11 -1.17 0.79
CA VAL A 75 5.76 -1.05 1.34
C VAL A 75 5.57 -1.99 2.55
N GLU A 76 6.06 -3.23 2.46
CA GLU A 76 6.00 -4.20 3.56
C GLU A 76 6.76 -3.68 4.80
N GLY A 77 7.95 -3.10 4.62
CA GLY A 77 8.72 -2.49 5.70
C GLY A 77 8.01 -1.29 6.36
N LEU A 78 7.33 -0.45 5.57
CA LEU A 78 6.55 0.68 6.09
C LEU A 78 5.26 0.22 6.79
N GLY A 79 4.59 -0.80 6.26
CA GLY A 79 3.41 -1.40 6.89
C GLY A 79 3.73 -2.04 8.23
N GLY A 80 4.86 -2.74 8.33
CA GLY A 80 5.36 -3.29 9.60
C GLY A 80 5.69 -2.21 10.64
N ALA A 81 6.32 -1.10 10.22
CA ALA A 81 6.60 0.01 11.11
C ALA A 81 5.33 0.70 11.63
N VAL A 82 4.32 0.91 10.76
CA VAL A 82 3.02 1.46 11.15
C VAL A 82 2.29 0.54 12.13
N ALA A 83 2.33 -0.78 11.92
CA ALA A 83 1.73 -1.75 12.84
C ALA A 83 2.39 -1.73 14.23
N ILE A 84 3.72 -1.61 14.30
CA ILE A 84 4.46 -1.49 15.56
C ILE A 84 4.09 -0.20 16.30
N LEU A 85 4.01 0.93 15.58
CA LEU A 85 3.59 2.21 16.18
C LEU A 85 2.16 2.16 16.69
N ALA A 86 1.23 1.55 15.95
CA ALA A 86 -0.16 1.35 16.39
C ALA A 86 -0.27 0.38 17.59
N GLY A 87 0.57 -0.66 17.67
CA GLY A 87 0.63 -1.59 18.80
C GLY A 87 1.22 -1.01 20.09
N SER A 88 1.93 0.12 20.01
CA SER A 88 2.49 0.82 21.18
C SER A 88 1.54 1.83 21.84
N ALA A 89 0.38 2.09 21.22
CA ALA A 89 -0.71 2.86 21.82
C ALA A 89 -1.58 1.95 22.71
N THR A 90 -1.02 1.47 23.82
CA THR A 90 -1.77 0.74 24.85
C THR A 90 -2.80 1.68 25.49
N PRO A 91 -4.12 1.38 25.46
CA PRO A 91 -5.05 2.11 26.30
C PRO A 91 -4.76 1.73 27.74
N GLY A 92 -4.54 2.74 28.58
CA GLY A 92 -4.33 2.58 30.01
C GLY A 92 -5.40 1.68 30.61
N ASN A 93 -4.96 0.54 31.14
CA ASN A 93 -5.78 -0.30 31.99
C ASN A 93 -6.05 0.47 33.28
N GLY A 94 -7.16 1.20 33.32
CA GLY A 94 -7.71 1.74 34.55
C GLY A 94 -8.17 0.60 35.43
N THR A 95 -7.34 0.23 36.40
CA THR A 95 -7.76 -0.58 37.54
C THR A 95 -8.67 0.27 38.42
N ALA A 96 -9.96 -0.10 38.44
CA ALA A 96 -10.88 0.25 39.51
C ALA A 96 -10.48 -0.45 40.82
#